data_AF-G0QU69-F1
#
_entry.id   AF-G0QU69-F1
#
_cell.length_a   1.000
_cell.length_b   1.000
_cell.length_c   1.000
_cell.angle_alpha   90.00
_cell.angle_beta   90.00
_cell.angle_gamma   90.00
#
_symmetry.space_group_name_H-M   'P 1'
#
loop_
_entity.id
_entity.type
_entity.pdbx_description
1 polymer ?
#
loop_
_entity_poly.entity_id
_entity_poly.type
_entity_poly.pdbx_seq_one_letter_code
_entity_poly.pdbx_strand_id
1 'polypeptide(L)'
;MSQNNNQIIYIGIRREDKSHWERRVAIIPDHVKQIQSMNPHIRFIVQPCNKRIFSNKEYEKSGATISEDLSPCVLIVGVKEVPIEKLLDHKTYMFFSHTIKAQHQNMPTLDKILEKHIRLIDYEKITDEHNNRLIAFGRFAGIAGAIDFLSGFGQFLITKQLSTAFLNISLSYKYFNLKQANLQLKMVGKQLQDQEIPYDLRPLIFAVTGTGRCAKGAWEVLENFPIIKVNPDDLEALVQNQDNPQHACHIYVCQIEAQHMAEHIYEKENFNKKDYYENPHNYVQKFAQKYLPYISCIFNNMYWERKYPRLISDQDIKELAEQGQSRLLGVSDVSCDFEGSIEFLKKFTTPDMPFYVYEPISKKIHDDLFYRKNGILYLALDFLPCELPYDASCHFSSQLLNWIQNIAQSDIDKPLEQSGLEDCIKKAVITHQGELTYKYRYIHKLRKANEEVLKQENLMKSQKLGERVISFQSLKIEGHLFDTNAINKILDICQQYKMKFHVAEINAGQTDEQTSNFILQLFGSNKENMIFVLEEIENLAKQINLKIDQSNY
;
A
#
# COMPACT_ATOMS: atom_id res chain seq x y z
N MET A 1 -38.59 -14.23 22.38
CA MET A 1 -39.18 -12.88 22.19
C MET A 1 -38.88 -12.45 20.77
N SER A 2 -39.90 -12.46 19.92
CA SER A 2 -39.86 -12.07 18.51
C SER A 2 -39.60 -10.58 18.39
N GLN A 3 -38.36 -10.18 18.06
CA GLN A 3 -38.08 -8.80 17.64
C GLN A 3 -38.74 -8.53 16.28
N ASN A 4 -39.25 -7.30 16.13
CA ASN A 4 -39.98 -6.79 14.98
C ASN A 4 -39.33 -7.14 13.62
N ASN A 5 -39.76 -8.22 12.98
CA ASN A 5 -39.38 -8.60 11.61
C ASN A 5 -39.98 -7.68 10.51
N ASN A 6 -40.57 -6.53 10.88
CA ASN A 6 -41.26 -5.62 9.96
C ASN A 6 -40.59 -4.25 9.76
N GLN A 7 -39.49 -3.95 10.45
CA GLN A 7 -38.81 -2.67 10.25
C GLN A 7 -37.83 -2.74 9.08
N ILE A 8 -38.03 -1.88 8.08
CA ILE A 8 -37.10 -1.72 6.98
C ILE A 8 -35.79 -1.12 7.49
N ILE A 9 -34.66 -1.75 7.16
CA ILE A 9 -33.31 -1.29 7.47
C ILE A 9 -32.71 -0.67 6.21
N TYR A 10 -32.28 0.59 6.30
CA TYR A 10 -31.66 1.28 5.17
C TYR A 10 -30.14 1.27 5.27
N ILE A 11 -29.48 0.92 4.16
CA ILE A 11 -28.04 0.99 3.97
C ILE A 11 -27.74 2.09 2.95
N GLY A 12 -26.85 3.01 3.32
CA GLY A 12 -26.44 4.13 2.50
C GLY A 12 -25.17 3.80 1.71
N ILE A 13 -25.17 4.01 0.39
CA ILE A 13 -23.94 4.04 -0.42
C ILE A 13 -23.64 5.49 -0.76
N ARG A 14 -22.61 6.05 -0.12
CA ARG A 14 -22.22 7.44 -0.36
C ARG A 14 -21.53 7.63 -1.71
N ARG A 15 -21.43 8.88 -2.16
CA ARG A 15 -20.49 9.24 -3.23
C ARG A 15 -19.10 9.50 -2.65
N GLU A 16 -18.07 9.15 -3.42
CA GLU A 16 -16.68 9.38 -3.04
C GLU A 16 -16.25 10.81 -3.31
N ASP A 17 -15.50 11.41 -2.38
CA ASP A 17 -15.09 12.82 -2.44
C ASP A 17 -13.56 13.00 -2.55
N LYS A 18 -12.78 11.93 -2.36
CA LYS A 18 -11.31 12.02 -2.21
C LYS A 18 -10.60 12.66 -3.42
N SER A 19 -11.00 12.28 -4.62
CA SER A 19 -10.44 12.80 -5.87
C SER A 19 -11.41 12.60 -7.03
N HIS A 20 -11.14 13.25 -8.17
CA HIS A 20 -11.91 13.02 -9.40
C HIS A 20 -11.63 11.63 -10.02
N TRP A 21 -10.52 11.00 -9.64
CA TRP A 21 -10.15 9.64 -10.02
C TRP A 21 -10.79 8.54 -9.18
N GLU A 22 -11.26 8.84 -7.97
CA GLU A 22 -11.94 7.86 -7.13
C GLU A 22 -13.36 7.59 -7.65
N ARG A 23 -13.49 6.60 -8.52
CA ARG A 23 -14.72 6.19 -9.21
C ARG A 23 -15.28 4.86 -8.69
N ARG A 24 -14.56 4.20 -7.77
CA ARG A 24 -14.95 2.90 -7.20
C ARG A 24 -16.15 3.02 -6.26
N VAL A 25 -16.71 1.87 -5.91
CA VAL A 25 -17.75 1.71 -4.90
C VAL A 25 -17.47 0.53 -3.99
N ALA A 26 -17.97 0.61 -2.76
CA ALA A 26 -17.93 -0.51 -1.82
C ALA A 26 -18.93 -1.61 -2.21
N ILE A 27 -20.11 -1.23 -2.71
CA ILE A 27 -21.17 -2.18 -3.11
C ILE A 27 -21.65 -1.87 -4.52
N ILE A 28 -21.54 -2.86 -5.41
CA ILE A 28 -21.99 -2.73 -6.81
C ILE A 28 -23.51 -2.95 -6.95
N PRO A 29 -24.15 -2.45 -8.03
CA PRO A 29 -25.59 -2.62 -8.25
C PRO A 29 -26.06 -4.08 -8.20
N ASP A 30 -25.29 -5.03 -8.72
CA ASP A 30 -25.68 -6.45 -8.72
C ASP A 30 -25.77 -7.01 -7.29
N HIS A 31 -24.83 -6.65 -6.41
CA HIS A 31 -24.85 -7.07 -5.02
C HIS A 31 -25.92 -6.34 -4.22
N VAL A 32 -26.25 -5.08 -4.53
CA VAL A 32 -27.45 -4.42 -3.99
C VAL A 32 -28.69 -5.26 -4.29
N LYS A 33 -28.90 -5.63 -5.56
CA LYS A 33 -30.04 -6.46 -5.97
C LYS A 33 -30.05 -7.81 -5.24
N GLN A 34 -28.89 -8.45 -5.14
CA GLN A 34 -28.73 -9.74 -4.46
C GLN A 34 -29.11 -9.63 -2.97
N ILE A 35 -28.55 -8.66 -2.25
CA ILE A 35 -28.82 -8.47 -0.81
C ILE A 35 -30.30 -8.21 -0.58
N GLN A 36 -30.93 -7.31 -1.34
CA GLN A 36 -32.35 -7.00 -1.20
C GLN A 36 -33.28 -8.18 -1.54
N SER A 37 -32.84 -9.06 -2.46
CA SER A 37 -33.59 -10.28 -2.82
C SER A 37 -33.51 -11.34 -1.73
N MET A 38 -32.34 -11.48 -1.10
CA MET A 38 -32.13 -12.41 0.03
C MET A 38 -32.71 -11.88 1.34
N ASN A 39 -32.83 -10.55 1.48
CA ASN A 39 -33.26 -9.85 2.69
C ASN A 39 -34.29 -8.77 2.34
N PRO A 40 -35.59 -9.11 2.21
CA PRO A 40 -36.63 -8.16 1.79
C PRO A 40 -36.80 -6.93 2.71
N HIS A 41 -36.34 -7.01 3.95
CA HIS A 41 -36.33 -5.93 4.94
C HIS A 41 -35.13 -4.98 4.81
N ILE A 42 -34.10 -5.33 4.04
CA ILE A 42 -32.96 -4.45 3.77
C ILE A 42 -33.21 -3.67 2.48
N ARG A 43 -33.03 -2.35 2.54
CA ARG A 43 -33.15 -1.44 1.40
C ARG A 43 -31.92 -0.56 1.28
N PHE A 44 -31.64 -0.13 0.05
CA PHE A 44 -30.49 0.74 -0.22
C PHE A 44 -30.92 2.15 -0.60
N ILE A 45 -30.23 3.13 -0.03
CA ILE A 45 -30.25 4.52 -0.47
C ILE A 45 -28.87 4.84 -1.03
N VAL A 46 -28.80 5.36 -2.25
CA VAL A 46 -27.55 5.64 -2.95
C VAL A 46 -27.48 7.12 -3.27
N GLN A 47 -26.40 7.77 -2.83
CA GLN A 47 -26.16 9.15 -3.21
C GLN A 47 -25.94 9.26 -4.73
N PRO A 48 -26.58 10.24 -5.40
CA PRO A 48 -26.39 10.45 -6.81
C PRO A 48 -24.92 10.83 -7.08
N CYS A 49 -24.35 10.22 -8.13
CA CYS A 49 -22.97 10.48 -8.51
C CYS A 49 -22.75 10.24 -10.00
N ASN A 50 -22.31 11.28 -10.72
CA ASN A 50 -21.98 11.19 -12.15
C ASN A 50 -20.54 10.71 -12.41
N LYS A 51 -19.68 10.72 -11.39
CA LYS A 51 -18.28 10.28 -11.48
C LYS A 51 -18.14 8.76 -11.36
N ARG A 52 -18.96 8.15 -10.51
CA ARG A 52 -18.92 6.73 -10.15
C ARG A 52 -18.96 5.84 -11.40
N ILE A 53 -18.20 4.75 -11.39
CA ILE A 53 -18.14 3.82 -12.53
C ILE A 53 -19.48 3.16 -12.86
N PHE A 54 -20.33 2.97 -11.85
CA PHE A 54 -21.73 2.53 -11.98
C PHE A 54 -22.66 3.73 -11.89
N SER A 55 -23.57 3.85 -12.85
CA SER A 55 -24.53 4.95 -12.96
C SER A 55 -25.65 4.86 -11.92
N ASN A 56 -26.29 5.99 -11.61
CA ASN A 56 -27.50 6.02 -10.78
C ASN A 56 -28.59 5.08 -11.33
N LYS A 57 -28.75 5.04 -12.67
CA LYS A 57 -29.74 4.20 -13.36
C LYS A 57 -29.52 2.70 -13.12
N GLU A 58 -28.28 2.25 -12.96
CA GLU A 58 -27.99 0.86 -12.61
C GLU A 58 -28.44 0.53 -11.19
N TYR A 59 -28.21 1.44 -10.24
CA TYR A 59 -28.71 1.27 -8.87
C TYR A 59 -30.25 1.30 -8.78
N GLU A 60 -30.90 2.20 -9.52
CA GLU A 60 -32.37 2.24 -9.61
C GLU A 60 -32.94 0.91 -10.13
N LYS A 61 -32.33 0.36 -11.20
CA LYS A 61 -32.71 -0.96 -11.75
C LYS A 61 -32.49 -2.11 -10.77
N SER A 62 -31.52 -1.98 -9.86
CA SER A 62 -31.28 -2.92 -8.77
C SER A 62 -32.26 -2.75 -7.60
N GLY A 63 -33.18 -1.78 -7.68
CA GLY A 63 -34.20 -1.50 -6.68
C GLY A 63 -33.73 -0.61 -5.53
N ALA A 64 -32.62 0.13 -5.70
CA ALA A 64 -32.20 1.13 -4.73
C ALA A 64 -32.87 2.48 -4.98
N THR A 65 -33.02 3.27 -3.92
CA THR A 65 -33.49 4.65 -4.01
C THR A 65 -32.31 5.59 -4.21
N ILE A 66 -32.39 6.49 -5.19
CA ILE A 66 -31.39 7.56 -5.36
C ILE A 66 -31.81 8.76 -4.51
N SER A 67 -30.98 9.16 -3.56
CA SER A 67 -31.25 10.30 -2.69
C SER A 67 -29.95 10.91 -2.15
N GLU A 68 -29.93 12.23 -2.04
CA GLU A 68 -28.86 12.96 -1.33
C GLU A 68 -28.84 12.65 0.17
N ASP A 69 -30.04 12.49 0.74
CA ASP A 69 -30.24 12.28 2.17
C ASP A 69 -30.00 10.82 2.55
N LEU A 70 -28.98 10.60 3.37
CA LEU A 70 -28.62 9.31 3.97
C LEU A 70 -29.03 9.23 5.46
N SER A 71 -29.73 10.22 6.00
CA SER A 71 -30.20 10.22 7.39
C SER A 71 -31.05 9.01 7.78
N PRO A 72 -31.85 8.37 6.90
CA PRO A 72 -32.58 7.15 7.26
C PRO A 72 -31.69 5.92 7.41
N CYS A 73 -30.46 5.96 6.88
CA CYS A 73 -29.56 4.81 6.86
C CYS A 73 -28.98 4.55 8.25
N VAL A 74 -28.86 3.27 8.62
CA VAL A 74 -28.17 2.84 9.86
C VAL A 74 -26.69 2.56 9.61
N LEU A 75 -26.37 2.09 8.41
CA LEU A 75 -25.03 1.81 7.91
C LEU A 75 -24.78 2.67 6.67
N ILE A 76 -23.65 3.38 6.64
CA ILE A 76 -23.19 4.14 5.47
C ILE A 76 -21.83 3.60 5.03
N VAL A 77 -21.77 3.10 3.80
CA VAL A 77 -20.55 2.51 3.21
C VAL A 77 -19.96 3.43 2.16
N GLY A 78 -18.64 3.56 2.19
CA GLY A 78 -17.82 4.19 1.14
C GLY A 78 -16.53 3.41 0.95
N VAL A 79 -15.64 3.89 0.08
CA VAL A 79 -14.30 3.35 -0.13
C VAL A 79 -13.29 4.15 0.69
N LYS A 80 -13.25 5.48 0.51
CA LYS A 80 -12.29 6.38 1.17
C LYS A 80 -12.96 7.19 2.28
N GLU A 81 -12.15 7.98 2.98
CA GLU A 81 -12.58 8.85 4.06
C GLU A 81 -13.74 9.80 3.67
N VAL A 82 -14.51 10.19 4.69
CA VAL A 82 -15.69 11.06 4.56
C VAL A 82 -15.32 12.47 5.02
N PRO A 83 -15.64 13.53 4.25
CA PRO A 83 -15.49 14.91 4.72
C PRO A 83 -16.24 15.15 6.03
N ILE A 84 -15.63 15.90 6.94
CA ILE A 84 -16.08 16.12 8.32
C ILE A 84 -17.51 16.66 8.36
N GLU A 85 -17.82 17.60 7.48
CA GLU A 85 -19.11 18.27 7.35
C GLU A 85 -20.24 17.35 6.86
N LYS A 86 -19.89 16.21 6.25
CA LYS A 86 -20.86 15.23 5.72
C LYS A 86 -21.13 14.07 6.68
N LEU A 87 -20.42 14.00 7.81
CA LEU A 87 -20.62 12.95 8.80
C LEU A 87 -21.97 13.14 9.51
N LEU A 88 -22.81 12.11 9.42
CA LEU A 88 -24.08 12.01 10.14
C LEU A 88 -23.86 11.39 11.52
N ASP A 89 -24.51 11.96 12.52
CA ASP A 89 -24.45 11.51 13.91
C ASP A 89 -25.11 10.15 14.12
N HIS A 90 -24.55 9.41 15.09
CA HIS A 90 -25.10 8.16 15.60
C HIS A 90 -25.36 7.11 14.50
N LYS A 91 -24.44 7.00 13.54
CA LYS A 91 -24.47 6.02 12.45
C LYS A 91 -23.32 5.02 12.56
N THR A 92 -23.46 3.88 11.87
CA THR A 92 -22.32 3.03 11.54
C THR A 92 -21.73 3.45 10.20
N TYR A 93 -20.43 3.69 10.15
CA TYR A 93 -19.70 3.99 8.92
C TYR A 93 -18.67 2.90 8.61
N MET A 94 -18.48 2.62 7.32
CA MET A 94 -17.47 1.66 6.85
C MET A 94 -16.67 2.22 5.68
N PHE A 95 -15.37 2.45 5.89
CA PHE A 95 -14.43 2.96 4.89
C PHE A 95 -12.96 2.77 5.33
N PHE A 96 -12.00 2.91 4.41
CA PHE A 96 -10.58 3.03 4.77
C PHE A 96 -10.34 4.38 5.45
N SER A 97 -10.28 4.40 6.78
CA SER A 97 -10.20 5.65 7.53
C SER A 97 -8.79 6.24 7.51
N HIS A 98 -7.78 5.36 7.39
CA HIS A 98 -6.37 5.69 7.60
C HIS A 98 -6.19 6.50 8.90
N THR A 99 -6.78 6.03 10.00
CA THR A 99 -6.62 6.62 11.35
C THR A 99 -5.82 5.74 12.30
N ILE A 100 -5.72 4.44 12.01
CA ILE A 100 -5.11 3.42 12.87
C ILE A 100 -3.60 3.63 13.13
N LYS A 101 -2.91 4.47 12.35
CA LYS A 101 -1.49 4.84 12.56
C LYS A 101 -1.35 6.28 13.06
N ALA A 102 -2.43 6.86 13.59
CA ALA A 102 -2.51 8.26 14.01
C ALA A 102 -2.05 9.26 12.93
N GLN A 103 -2.41 8.98 11.67
CA GLN A 103 -2.04 9.83 10.53
C GLN A 103 -2.60 11.24 10.75
N HIS A 104 -1.72 12.23 10.90
CA HIS A 104 -2.05 13.60 11.31
C HIS A 104 -3.23 14.21 10.54
N GLN A 105 -3.25 14.05 9.21
CA GLN A 105 -4.29 14.57 8.33
C GLN A 105 -5.71 14.04 8.61
N ASN A 106 -5.85 12.85 9.20
CA ASN A 106 -7.13 12.21 9.45
C ASN A 106 -7.58 12.28 10.91
N MET A 107 -6.73 12.78 11.82
CA MET A 107 -7.09 12.92 13.23
C MET A 107 -8.28 13.86 13.47
N PRO A 108 -8.41 15.02 12.78
CA PRO A 108 -9.61 15.85 12.90
C PRO A 108 -10.91 15.11 12.52
N THR A 109 -10.85 14.23 11.51
CA THR A 109 -11.99 13.40 11.13
C THR A 109 -12.33 12.38 12.21
N LEU A 110 -11.32 11.75 12.82
CA LEU A 110 -11.52 10.83 13.95
C LEU A 110 -12.16 11.53 15.14
N ASP A 111 -11.75 12.76 15.47
CA ASP A 111 -12.34 13.55 16.54
C ASP A 111 -13.83 13.79 16.30
N LYS A 112 -14.19 14.18 15.06
CA LYS A 112 -15.59 14.38 14.70
C LYS A 112 -16.40 13.09 14.76
N ILE A 113 -15.80 11.95 14.39
CA ILE A 113 -16.43 10.62 14.49
C ILE A 113 -16.77 10.28 15.95
N LEU A 114 -15.85 10.54 16.88
CA LEU A 114 -16.07 10.35 18.31
C LEU A 114 -17.17 11.29 18.84
N GLU A 115 -17.07 12.59 18.55
CA GLU A 115 -18.07 13.58 18.94
C GLU A 115 -19.49 13.21 18.47
N LYS A 116 -19.59 12.71 17.23
CA LYS A 116 -20.85 12.29 16.61
C LYS A 116 -21.34 10.90 17.03
N HIS A 117 -20.63 10.22 17.93
CA HIS A 117 -20.94 8.87 18.39
C HIS A 117 -21.09 7.87 17.23
N ILE A 118 -20.26 8.03 16.20
CA ILE A 118 -20.25 7.15 15.04
C ILE A 118 -19.52 5.85 15.41
N ARG A 119 -20.09 4.71 15.01
CA ARG A 119 -19.38 3.43 14.98
C ARG A 119 -18.58 3.31 13.69
N LEU A 120 -17.26 3.49 13.75
CA LEU A 120 -16.39 3.41 12.58
C LEU A 120 -15.82 2.00 12.42
N ILE A 121 -16.04 1.39 11.27
CA ILE A 121 -15.47 0.09 10.87
C ILE A 121 -14.43 0.35 9.78
N ASP A 122 -13.17 -0.01 10.02
CA ASP A 122 -12.10 0.12 9.02
C ASP A 122 -11.87 -1.21 8.27
N TYR A 123 -12.04 -1.20 6.95
CA TYR A 123 -11.81 -2.36 6.10
C TYR A 123 -10.40 -2.96 6.24
N GLU A 124 -9.39 -2.14 6.57
CA GLU A 124 -8.01 -2.61 6.75
C GLU A 124 -7.88 -3.60 7.91
N LYS A 125 -8.79 -3.53 8.88
CA LYS A 125 -8.77 -4.32 10.11
C LYS A 125 -9.74 -5.50 10.10
N ILE A 126 -10.34 -5.81 8.95
CA ILE A 126 -11.11 -7.03 8.76
C ILE A 126 -10.15 -8.17 8.41
N THR A 127 -9.87 -8.99 9.42
CA THR A 127 -8.90 -10.09 9.35
C THR A 127 -9.50 -11.41 9.82
N ASP A 128 -8.90 -12.52 9.38
CA ASP A 128 -9.17 -13.84 9.93
C ASP A 128 -8.56 -14.02 11.34
N GLU A 129 -8.64 -15.25 11.86
CA GLU A 129 -8.04 -15.64 13.14
C GLU A 129 -6.52 -15.61 13.17
N HIS A 130 -5.87 -15.63 12.01
CA HIS A 130 -4.42 -15.55 11.83
C HIS A 130 -3.94 -14.12 11.46
N ASN A 131 -4.83 -13.12 11.58
CA ASN A 131 -4.59 -11.73 11.18
C ASN A 131 -4.35 -11.51 9.67
N ASN A 132 -4.68 -12.48 8.81
CA ASN A 132 -4.66 -12.24 7.38
C ASN A 132 -5.82 -11.34 6.98
N ARG A 133 -5.49 -10.27 6.25
CA ARG A 133 -6.49 -9.33 5.75
C ARG A 133 -7.40 -9.99 4.70
N LEU A 134 -8.71 -9.92 4.96
CA LEU A 134 -9.75 -10.54 4.13
C LEU A 134 -10.22 -9.64 2.98
N ILE A 135 -10.14 -8.32 3.16
CA ILE A 135 -10.60 -7.34 2.17
C ILE A 135 -9.43 -6.48 1.69
N ALA A 136 -9.04 -6.59 0.42
CA ALA A 136 -7.91 -5.81 -0.11
C ALA A 136 -7.97 -5.59 -1.63
N PHE A 137 -7.39 -4.48 -2.08
CA PHE A 137 -7.28 -4.13 -3.51
C PHE A 137 -5.95 -4.55 -4.16
N GLY A 138 -5.05 -5.24 -3.44
CA GLY A 138 -3.66 -5.44 -3.86
C GLY A 138 -3.50 -6.02 -5.27
N ARG A 139 -4.35 -6.97 -5.68
CA ARG A 139 -4.33 -7.52 -7.05
C ARG A 139 -4.46 -6.42 -8.11
N PHE A 140 -5.41 -5.51 -7.95
CA PHE A 140 -5.65 -4.44 -8.92
C PHE A 140 -4.59 -3.36 -8.90
N ALA A 141 -3.89 -3.17 -7.79
CA ALA A 141 -2.73 -2.27 -7.74
C ALA A 141 -1.62 -2.77 -8.66
N GLY A 142 -1.31 -4.07 -8.60
CA GLY A 142 -0.34 -4.69 -9.50
C GLY A 142 -0.75 -4.70 -10.96
N ILE A 143 -2.04 -4.97 -11.25
CA ILE A 143 -2.58 -4.94 -12.63
C ILE A 143 -2.49 -3.53 -13.21
N ALA A 144 -3.04 -2.52 -12.53
CA ALA A 144 -3.01 -1.14 -13.01
C ALA A 144 -1.57 -0.64 -13.15
N GLY A 145 -0.73 -0.87 -12.13
CA GLY A 145 0.68 -0.46 -12.17
C GLY A 145 1.44 -1.06 -13.35
N ALA A 146 1.22 -2.34 -13.65
CA ALA A 146 1.87 -2.97 -14.79
C ALA A 146 1.36 -2.44 -16.14
N ILE A 147 0.05 -2.24 -16.31
CA ILE A 147 -0.53 -1.68 -17.54
C ILE A 147 -0.01 -0.25 -17.77
N ASP A 148 -0.09 0.59 -16.74
CA ASP A 148 0.30 1.99 -16.82
C ASP A 148 1.78 2.12 -17.12
N PHE A 149 2.63 1.37 -16.41
CA PHE A 149 4.05 1.35 -16.67
C PHE A 149 4.37 0.96 -18.10
N LEU A 150 3.73 -0.09 -18.65
CA LEU A 150 3.97 -0.51 -20.03
C LEU A 150 3.51 0.55 -21.05
N SER A 151 2.41 1.25 -20.78
CA SER A 151 1.97 2.43 -21.56
C SER A 151 3.02 3.55 -21.53
N GLY A 152 3.51 3.89 -20.34
CA GLY A 152 4.58 4.88 -20.16
C GLY A 152 5.89 4.43 -20.80
N PHE A 153 6.20 3.14 -20.76
CA PHE A 153 7.41 2.55 -21.34
C PHE A 153 7.40 2.69 -22.86
N GLY A 154 6.27 2.43 -23.52
CA GLY A 154 6.11 2.69 -24.95
C GLY A 154 6.34 4.16 -25.31
N GLN A 155 5.78 5.09 -24.52
CA GLN A 155 6.00 6.53 -24.68
C GLN A 155 7.45 6.94 -24.40
N PHE A 156 8.12 6.32 -23.43
CA PHE A 156 9.52 6.61 -23.13
C PHE A 156 10.45 6.13 -24.25
N LEU A 157 10.22 4.92 -24.78
CA LEU A 157 11.02 4.32 -25.85
C LEU A 157 10.95 5.11 -27.16
N ILE A 158 9.83 5.76 -27.50
CA ILE A 158 9.77 6.60 -28.70
C ILE A 158 10.71 7.81 -28.58
N THR A 159 10.95 8.33 -27.37
CA THR A 159 11.92 9.43 -27.17
C THR A 159 13.37 8.95 -27.35
N LYS A 160 13.61 7.65 -27.21
CA LYS A 160 14.84 6.94 -27.60
C LYS A 160 14.94 6.65 -29.09
N GLN A 161 13.98 7.07 -29.91
CA GLN A 161 13.87 6.70 -31.34
C GLN A 161 13.61 5.19 -31.54
N LEU A 162 13.04 4.52 -30.53
CA LEU A 162 12.67 3.11 -30.58
C LEU A 162 11.16 2.98 -30.60
N SER A 163 10.59 2.69 -31.78
CA SER A 163 9.17 2.38 -31.90
C SER A 163 8.93 0.91 -31.53
N THR A 164 8.09 0.66 -30.54
CA THR A 164 7.73 -0.69 -30.09
C THR A 164 6.22 -0.81 -29.93
N ALA A 165 5.71 -2.04 -29.96
CA ALA A 165 4.29 -2.31 -29.80
C ALA A 165 3.70 -1.77 -28.47
N PHE A 166 4.53 -1.56 -27.44
CA PHE A 166 4.11 -0.97 -26.15
C PHE A 166 3.45 0.40 -26.31
N LEU A 167 3.78 1.18 -27.36
CA LEU A 167 3.15 2.48 -27.65
C LEU A 167 1.62 2.36 -27.86
N ASN A 168 1.13 1.18 -28.21
CA ASN A 168 -0.29 0.89 -28.41
C ASN A 168 -1.03 0.53 -27.12
N ILE A 169 -0.37 0.58 -25.96
CA ILE A 169 -1.00 0.36 -24.65
C ILE A 169 -1.47 1.72 -24.12
N SER A 170 -2.74 1.81 -23.76
CA SER A 170 -3.29 2.95 -23.01
C SER A 170 -3.12 2.78 -21.51
N LEU A 171 -3.13 3.90 -20.77
CA LEU A 171 -3.30 3.92 -19.32
C LEU A 171 -4.57 3.16 -18.91
N SER A 172 -4.53 2.51 -17.76
CA SER A 172 -5.50 1.56 -17.29
C SER A 172 -6.87 2.19 -17.09
N TYR A 173 -6.94 3.46 -16.64
CA TYR A 173 -8.20 4.22 -16.53
C TYR A 173 -8.95 4.45 -17.85
N LYS A 174 -8.29 4.26 -19.00
CA LYS A 174 -8.91 4.41 -20.33
C LYS A 174 -9.66 3.16 -20.77
N TYR A 175 -9.43 2.01 -20.14
CA TYR A 175 -10.24 0.82 -20.36
C TYR A 175 -11.45 0.84 -19.43
N PHE A 176 -12.61 0.38 -19.92
CA PHE A 176 -13.77 0.27 -19.06
C PHE A 176 -13.60 -0.84 -18.00
N ASN A 177 -12.96 -1.95 -18.40
CA ASN A 177 -12.68 -3.09 -17.53
C ASN A 177 -11.43 -3.88 -17.97
N LEU A 178 -10.99 -4.79 -17.11
CA LEU A 178 -9.83 -5.63 -17.32
C LEU A 178 -9.95 -6.55 -18.55
N LYS A 179 -11.16 -6.97 -18.92
CA LYS A 179 -11.38 -7.76 -20.13
C LYS A 179 -10.96 -7.00 -21.39
N GLN A 180 -11.28 -5.71 -21.48
CA GLN A 180 -10.85 -4.86 -22.60
C GLN A 180 -9.34 -4.64 -22.59
N ALA A 181 -8.77 -4.36 -21.41
CA ALA A 181 -7.32 -4.20 -21.26
C ALA A 181 -6.57 -5.47 -21.73
N ASN A 182 -6.97 -6.65 -21.28
CA ASN A 182 -6.36 -7.93 -21.66
C ASN A 182 -6.45 -8.22 -23.16
N LEU A 183 -7.55 -7.84 -23.82
CA LEU A 183 -7.65 -7.96 -25.28
C LEU A 183 -6.58 -7.10 -25.98
N GLN A 184 -6.42 -5.86 -25.55
CA GLN A 184 -5.42 -4.95 -26.10
C GLN A 184 -3.99 -5.46 -25.83
N LEU A 185 -3.70 -5.90 -24.59
CA LEU A 185 -2.39 -6.44 -24.22
C LEU A 185 -2.01 -7.65 -25.08
N LYS A 186 -2.95 -8.57 -25.35
CA LYS A 186 -2.71 -9.72 -26.23
C LYS A 186 -2.42 -9.31 -27.68
N MET A 187 -3.11 -8.29 -28.20
CA MET A 187 -2.83 -7.75 -29.53
C MET A 187 -1.42 -7.15 -29.59
N VAL A 188 -1.02 -6.40 -28.57
CA VAL A 188 0.32 -5.85 -28.44
C VAL A 188 1.37 -6.95 -28.31
N GLY A 189 1.12 -7.99 -27.51
CA GLY A 189 1.99 -9.14 -27.37
C GLY A 189 2.25 -9.84 -28.69
N LYS A 190 1.20 -10.05 -29.51
CA LYS A 190 1.35 -10.60 -30.87
C LYS A 190 2.16 -9.67 -31.78
N GLN A 191 1.86 -8.38 -31.77
CA GLN A 191 2.59 -7.39 -32.57
C GLN A 191 4.08 -7.35 -32.20
N LEU A 192 4.43 -7.54 -30.93
CA LEU A 192 5.81 -7.60 -30.46
C LEU A 192 6.56 -8.82 -31.03
N GLN A 193 5.89 -9.98 -31.16
CA GLN A 193 6.48 -11.15 -31.84
C GLN A 193 6.67 -10.89 -33.34
N ASP A 194 5.72 -10.22 -33.99
CA ASP A 194 5.76 -9.98 -35.44
C ASP A 194 6.77 -8.90 -35.84
N GLN A 195 6.98 -7.87 -35.01
CA GLN A 195 7.86 -6.72 -35.29
C GLN A 195 9.27 -6.86 -34.72
N GLU A 196 9.47 -7.87 -33.86
CA GLU A 196 10.65 -8.05 -33.02
C GLU A 196 10.91 -6.89 -32.03
N ILE A 197 11.55 -7.22 -30.91
CA ILE A 197 12.13 -6.25 -29.97
C ILE A 197 13.33 -5.60 -30.66
N PRO A 198 13.54 -4.27 -30.66
CA PRO A 198 14.73 -3.63 -31.23
C PRO A 198 16.05 -4.17 -30.64
N TYR A 199 17.09 -4.30 -31.45
CA TYR A 199 18.38 -4.89 -31.06
C TYR A 199 18.96 -4.27 -29.78
N ASP A 200 18.92 -2.95 -29.65
CA ASP A 200 19.44 -2.20 -28.49
C ASP A 200 18.72 -2.50 -27.16
N LEU A 201 17.54 -3.14 -27.21
CA LEU A 201 16.77 -3.54 -26.03
C LEU A 201 16.96 -5.03 -25.68
N ARG A 202 17.67 -5.80 -26.51
CA ARG A 202 17.84 -7.25 -26.35
C ARG A 202 18.95 -7.59 -25.33
N PRO A 203 18.80 -8.65 -24.53
CA PRO A 203 17.52 -9.20 -24.07
C PRO A 203 16.75 -8.17 -23.21
N LEU A 204 15.42 -8.14 -23.37
CA LEU A 204 14.55 -7.31 -22.54
C LEU A 204 14.13 -8.11 -21.30
N ILE A 205 14.58 -7.67 -20.12
CA ILE A 205 14.42 -8.42 -18.87
C ILE A 205 13.58 -7.62 -17.88
N PHE A 206 12.47 -8.20 -17.44
CA PHE A 206 11.58 -7.65 -16.42
C PHE A 206 11.71 -8.41 -15.10
N ALA A 207 11.92 -7.69 -14.01
CA ALA A 207 11.94 -8.25 -12.67
C ALA A 207 10.65 -7.89 -11.93
N VAL A 208 9.97 -8.90 -11.37
CA VAL A 208 8.78 -8.70 -10.52
C VAL A 208 9.16 -9.00 -9.08
N THR A 209 8.99 -8.06 -8.15
CA THR A 209 9.36 -8.27 -6.74
C THR A 209 8.18 -8.77 -5.90
N GLY A 210 8.43 -9.73 -5.00
CA GLY A 210 7.44 -10.25 -4.06
C GLY A 210 6.45 -11.25 -4.68
N THR A 211 5.76 -12.02 -3.85
CA THR A 211 4.85 -13.11 -4.27
C THR A 211 3.38 -12.88 -3.86
N GLY A 212 3.10 -11.69 -3.33
CA GLY A 212 1.80 -11.29 -2.81
C GLY A 212 0.77 -10.95 -3.89
N ARG A 213 -0.37 -10.39 -3.45
CA ARG A 213 -1.50 -10.04 -4.33
C ARG A 213 -1.09 -9.06 -5.44
N CYS A 214 -0.28 -8.05 -5.14
CA CYS A 214 0.21 -7.08 -6.12
C CYS A 214 1.05 -7.76 -7.21
N ALA A 215 2.05 -8.55 -6.82
CA ALA A 215 2.91 -9.26 -7.77
C ALA A 215 2.11 -10.21 -8.68
N LYS A 216 1.13 -10.95 -8.14
CA LYS A 216 0.22 -11.78 -8.93
C LYS A 216 -0.56 -10.95 -9.97
N GLY A 217 -0.96 -9.73 -9.61
CA GLY A 217 -1.60 -8.80 -10.55
C GLY A 217 -0.66 -8.34 -11.67
N ALA A 218 0.60 -8.04 -11.35
CA ALA A 218 1.60 -7.70 -12.37
C ALA A 218 1.85 -8.89 -13.32
N TRP A 219 1.97 -10.12 -12.79
CA TRP A 219 2.09 -11.34 -13.59
C TRP A 219 0.89 -11.55 -14.53
N GLU A 220 -0.34 -11.32 -14.06
CA GLU A 220 -1.54 -11.43 -14.90
C GLU A 220 -1.48 -10.53 -16.14
N VAL A 221 -0.87 -9.35 -16.03
CA VAL A 221 -0.64 -8.44 -17.15
C VAL A 221 0.47 -8.98 -18.06
N LEU A 222 1.62 -9.33 -17.48
CA LEU A 222 2.81 -9.79 -18.22
C LEU A 222 2.56 -11.10 -18.98
N GLU A 223 1.70 -11.98 -18.48
CA GLU A 223 1.33 -13.24 -19.15
C GLU A 223 0.48 -13.05 -20.43
N ASN A 224 0.08 -11.82 -20.76
CA ASN A 224 -0.51 -11.50 -22.07
C ASN A 224 0.55 -11.27 -23.17
N PHE A 225 1.84 -11.25 -22.82
CA PHE A 225 2.96 -11.04 -23.74
C PHE A 225 3.70 -12.36 -24.00
N PRO A 226 4.52 -12.43 -25.07
CA PRO A 226 5.40 -13.58 -25.32
C PRO A 226 6.54 -13.61 -24.29
N ILE A 227 6.30 -14.18 -23.12
CA ILE A 227 7.28 -14.20 -22.03
C ILE A 227 8.02 -15.53 -21.93
N ILE A 228 9.28 -15.47 -21.49
CA ILE A 228 10.04 -16.62 -20.99
C ILE A 228 10.34 -16.36 -19.51
N LYS A 229 9.85 -17.25 -18.64
CA LYS A 229 10.16 -17.19 -17.20
C LYS A 229 11.59 -17.69 -16.99
N VAL A 230 12.42 -16.92 -16.28
CA VAL A 230 13.83 -17.25 -16.01
C VAL A 230 14.14 -17.12 -14.53
N ASN A 231 15.14 -17.89 -14.07
CA ASN A 231 15.68 -17.74 -12.73
C ASN A 231 16.55 -16.47 -12.66
N PRO A 232 16.47 -15.65 -11.59
CA PRO A 232 17.39 -14.53 -11.40
C PRO A 232 18.88 -14.89 -11.53
N ASP A 233 19.29 -16.09 -11.14
CA ASP A 233 20.67 -16.55 -11.24
C ASP A 233 21.15 -16.79 -12.69
N ASP A 234 20.23 -16.93 -13.65
CA ASP A 234 20.55 -17.15 -15.07
C ASP A 234 20.74 -15.85 -15.87
N LEU A 235 20.47 -14.68 -15.26
CA LEU A 235 20.39 -13.40 -15.97
C LEU A 235 21.72 -12.98 -16.61
N GLU A 236 22.85 -13.24 -15.96
CA GLU A 236 24.17 -12.92 -16.50
C GLU A 236 24.45 -13.72 -17.79
N ALA A 237 24.28 -15.04 -17.74
CA ALA A 237 24.48 -15.92 -18.89
C ALA A 237 23.53 -15.55 -20.04
N LEU A 238 22.30 -15.14 -19.72
CA LEU A 238 21.32 -14.69 -20.70
C LEU A 238 21.78 -13.41 -21.42
N VAL A 239 22.30 -12.41 -20.69
CA VAL A 239 22.81 -11.15 -21.28
C VAL A 239 24.11 -11.38 -22.08
N GLN A 240 24.96 -12.32 -21.65
CA GLN A 240 26.19 -12.67 -22.37
C GLN A 240 25.91 -13.38 -23.71
N ASN A 241 24.76 -14.02 -23.87
CA ASN A 241 24.37 -14.72 -25.11
C ASN A 241 23.57 -13.81 -26.07
N GLN A 242 24.18 -12.71 -26.52
CA GLN A 242 23.49 -11.67 -27.32
C GLN A 242 22.88 -12.18 -28.63
N ASP A 243 23.48 -13.19 -29.25
CA ASP A 243 23.05 -13.74 -30.55
C ASP A 243 21.87 -14.73 -30.43
N ASN A 244 21.32 -14.94 -29.23
CA ASN A 244 20.18 -15.83 -29.05
C ASN A 244 18.95 -15.30 -29.80
N PRO A 245 18.44 -16.02 -30.82
CA PRO A 245 17.32 -15.56 -31.63
C PRO A 245 16.03 -15.37 -30.83
N GLN A 246 15.89 -16.03 -29.67
CA GLN A 246 14.73 -15.84 -28.80
C GLN A 246 14.61 -14.42 -28.25
N HIS A 247 15.72 -13.68 -28.14
CA HIS A 247 15.74 -12.30 -27.67
C HIS A 247 14.93 -11.35 -28.55
N ALA A 248 14.77 -11.67 -29.83
CA ALA A 248 14.01 -10.86 -30.77
C ALA A 248 12.50 -10.93 -30.50
N CYS A 249 11.99 -12.06 -30.00
CA CYS A 249 10.54 -12.31 -29.94
C CYS A 249 9.99 -12.52 -28.53
N HIS A 250 10.83 -12.47 -27.50
CA HIS A 250 10.42 -12.76 -26.12
C HIS A 250 10.91 -11.72 -25.11
N ILE A 251 10.07 -11.49 -24.11
CA ILE A 251 10.42 -10.76 -22.89
C ILE A 251 10.82 -11.78 -21.83
N TYR A 252 11.97 -11.62 -21.22
CA TYR A 252 12.39 -12.46 -20.11
C TYR A 252 11.83 -11.90 -18.81
N VAL A 253 11.20 -12.73 -17.99
CA VAL A 253 10.60 -12.28 -16.73
C VAL A 253 11.10 -13.15 -15.59
N CYS A 254 11.63 -12.52 -14.53
CA CYS A 254 12.08 -13.22 -13.34
C CYS A 254 11.34 -12.76 -12.08
N GLN A 255 11.16 -13.71 -11.15
CA GLN A 255 10.56 -13.44 -9.85
C GLN A 255 11.68 -13.16 -8.83
N ILE A 256 11.66 -11.96 -8.23
CA ILE A 256 12.57 -11.57 -7.16
C ILE A 256 11.88 -11.82 -5.82
N GLU A 257 12.52 -12.59 -4.96
CA GLU A 257 12.05 -12.98 -3.63
C GLU A 257 13.08 -12.57 -2.59
N ALA A 258 12.77 -12.73 -1.31
CA ALA A 258 13.67 -12.32 -0.22
C ALA A 258 15.09 -12.93 -0.36
N GLN A 259 15.19 -14.18 -0.83
CA GLN A 259 16.47 -14.84 -1.11
C GLN A 259 17.28 -14.22 -2.25
N HIS A 260 16.65 -13.43 -3.13
CA HIS A 260 17.33 -12.67 -4.19
C HIS A 260 17.62 -11.24 -3.73
N MET A 261 16.88 -10.73 -2.74
CA MET A 261 17.01 -9.36 -2.24
C MET A 261 18.17 -9.21 -1.26
N ALA A 262 18.33 -10.19 -0.37
CA ALA A 262 19.27 -10.12 0.73
C ALA A 262 20.06 -11.43 0.93
N GLU A 263 21.18 -11.34 1.63
CA GLU A 263 21.97 -12.46 2.14
C GLU A 263 22.37 -12.23 3.58
N HIS A 264 22.54 -13.33 4.32
CA HIS A 264 23.04 -13.27 5.69
C HIS A 264 24.51 -12.84 5.69
N ILE A 265 24.89 -11.95 6.60
CA ILE A 265 26.25 -11.37 6.69
C ILE A 265 27.31 -12.47 6.87
N TYR A 266 26.98 -13.53 7.61
CA TYR A 266 27.91 -14.63 7.95
C TYR A 266 27.64 -15.94 7.19
N GLU A 267 26.43 -16.15 6.65
CA GLU A 267 25.99 -17.43 6.07
C GLU A 267 25.40 -17.22 4.66
N LYS A 268 26.23 -16.69 3.75
CA LYS A 268 25.78 -16.15 2.46
C LYS A 268 25.03 -17.15 1.56
N GLU A 269 25.33 -18.45 1.68
CA GLU A 269 24.78 -19.50 0.81
C GLU A 269 23.46 -20.11 1.31
N ASN A 270 23.06 -19.85 2.56
CA ASN A 270 21.88 -20.48 3.18
C ASN A 270 20.84 -19.43 3.58
N PHE A 271 20.10 -18.90 2.61
CA PHE A 271 19.03 -17.95 2.92
C PHE A 271 17.91 -18.63 3.73
N ASN A 272 17.72 -18.19 4.98
CA ASN A 272 16.62 -18.63 5.82
C ASN A 272 15.53 -17.56 5.88
N LYS A 273 14.40 -17.83 5.22
CA LYS A 273 13.28 -16.88 5.14
C LYS A 273 12.71 -16.49 6.51
N LYS A 274 12.61 -17.44 7.44
CA LYS A 274 12.07 -17.18 8.78
C LYS A 274 13.01 -16.24 9.55
N ASP A 275 14.29 -16.59 9.55
CA ASP A 275 15.34 -15.79 10.18
C ASP A 275 15.46 -14.40 9.55
N TYR A 276 15.34 -14.25 8.23
CA TYR A 276 15.27 -12.94 7.58
C TYR A 276 14.14 -12.04 8.11
N TYR A 277 12.95 -12.60 8.33
CA TYR A 277 11.82 -11.81 8.83
C TYR A 277 11.92 -11.51 10.32
N GLU A 278 12.51 -12.40 11.11
CA GLU A 278 12.69 -12.26 12.57
C GLU A 278 13.91 -11.40 12.92
N ASN A 279 15.01 -11.55 12.17
CA ASN A 279 16.32 -10.94 12.40
C ASN A 279 16.89 -10.21 11.15
N PRO A 280 16.17 -9.27 10.52
CA PRO A 280 16.59 -8.67 9.26
C PRO A 280 17.88 -7.85 9.32
N HIS A 281 18.37 -7.51 10.51
CA HIS A 281 19.66 -6.86 10.76
C HIS A 281 20.88 -7.73 10.43
N ASN A 282 20.71 -9.07 10.47
CA ASN A 282 21.78 -9.99 10.11
C ASN A 282 21.93 -10.14 8.59
N TYR A 283 21.17 -9.36 7.81
CA TYR A 283 21.14 -9.44 6.37
C TYR A 283 21.57 -8.14 5.73
N VAL A 284 22.31 -8.27 4.63
CA VAL A 284 22.68 -7.16 3.76
C VAL A 284 22.01 -7.32 2.41
N GLN A 285 21.83 -6.19 1.74
CA GLN A 285 21.33 -6.15 0.37
C GLN A 285 22.33 -6.84 -0.56
N LYS A 286 21.81 -7.60 -1.55
CA LYS A 286 22.64 -8.18 -2.64
C LYS A 286 22.09 -7.95 -4.04
N PHE A 287 20.84 -7.51 -4.14
CA PHE A 287 20.12 -7.45 -5.41
C PHE A 287 20.78 -6.56 -6.47
N ALA A 288 21.23 -5.38 -6.06
CA ALA A 288 21.73 -4.33 -6.95
C ALA A 288 23.09 -4.68 -7.54
N GLN A 289 23.93 -5.42 -6.82
CA GLN A 289 25.20 -5.88 -7.35
C GLN A 289 25.01 -7.12 -8.23
N LYS A 290 24.18 -8.07 -7.79
CA LYS A 290 24.08 -9.39 -8.44
C LYS A 290 23.12 -9.43 -9.64
N TYR A 291 22.00 -8.71 -9.60
CA TYR A 291 20.92 -8.88 -10.59
C TYR A 291 20.58 -7.60 -11.35
N LEU A 292 20.63 -6.43 -10.69
CA LEU A 292 20.26 -5.15 -11.31
C LEU A 292 21.05 -4.78 -12.58
N PRO A 293 22.35 -5.13 -12.76
CA PRO A 293 23.06 -4.82 -14.01
C PRO A 293 22.40 -5.45 -15.25
N TYR A 294 21.65 -6.53 -15.08
CA TYR A 294 21.03 -7.29 -16.17
C TYR A 294 19.58 -6.88 -16.45
N ILE A 295 18.92 -6.22 -15.50
CA ILE A 295 17.47 -5.97 -15.53
C ILE A 295 17.15 -4.69 -16.31
N SER A 296 16.17 -4.78 -17.22
CA SER A 296 15.68 -3.65 -18.01
C SER A 296 14.57 -2.89 -17.30
N CYS A 297 13.63 -3.57 -16.65
CA CYS A 297 12.54 -2.93 -15.91
C CYS A 297 12.20 -3.67 -14.61
N ILE A 298 11.74 -2.93 -13.60
CA ILE A 298 11.33 -3.48 -12.31
C ILE A 298 9.85 -3.17 -12.07
N PHE A 299 9.08 -4.20 -11.74
CA PHE A 299 7.73 -4.09 -11.19
C PHE A 299 7.82 -4.36 -9.68
N ASN A 300 8.00 -3.28 -8.90
CA ASN A 300 8.15 -3.37 -7.46
C ASN A 300 6.78 -3.57 -6.79
N ASN A 301 6.54 -4.77 -6.27
CA ASN A 301 5.27 -5.20 -5.68
C ASN A 301 5.45 -5.82 -4.28
N MET A 302 6.62 -5.62 -3.67
CA MET A 302 6.97 -6.18 -2.37
C MET A 302 6.57 -5.25 -1.24
N TYR A 303 6.19 -5.83 -0.10
CA TYR A 303 6.15 -5.07 1.14
C TYR A 303 7.58 -4.79 1.64
N TRP A 304 7.81 -3.60 2.19
CA TRP A 304 9.08 -3.23 2.77
C TRP A 304 8.87 -2.29 3.95
N GLU A 305 9.77 -2.37 4.91
CA GLU A 305 9.89 -1.45 6.03
C GLU A 305 11.37 -1.14 6.21
N ARG A 306 11.71 -0.03 6.86
CA ARG A 306 13.12 0.40 7.05
C ARG A 306 14.00 -0.61 7.78
N LYS A 307 13.41 -1.53 8.52
CA LYS A 307 14.10 -2.65 9.17
C LYS A 307 14.59 -3.69 8.17
N TYR A 308 14.15 -3.68 6.91
CA TYR A 308 14.70 -4.59 5.90
C TYR A 308 15.76 -3.84 5.09
N PRO A 309 16.83 -4.51 4.65
CA PRO A 309 17.74 -3.93 3.66
C PRO A 309 16.95 -3.38 2.47
N ARG A 310 17.36 -2.22 1.95
CA ARG A 310 16.75 -1.65 0.73
C ARG A 310 16.94 -2.63 -0.43
N LEU A 311 16.09 -2.54 -1.45
CA LEU A 311 16.29 -3.24 -2.71
C LEU A 311 17.38 -2.54 -3.54
N ILE A 312 17.30 -1.20 -3.64
CA ILE A 312 18.24 -0.36 -4.39
C ILE A 312 18.46 0.95 -3.64
N SER A 313 19.72 1.28 -3.34
CA SER A 313 20.11 2.60 -2.82
C SER A 313 20.39 3.60 -3.96
N ASP A 314 20.43 4.89 -3.62
CA ASP A 314 20.87 5.96 -4.54
C ASP A 314 22.29 5.69 -5.05
N GLN A 315 23.15 5.13 -4.18
CA GLN A 315 24.55 4.86 -4.50
C GLN A 315 24.67 3.69 -5.49
N ASP A 316 23.92 2.61 -5.28
CA ASP A 316 23.95 1.44 -6.17
C ASP A 316 23.65 1.81 -7.62
N ILE A 317 22.54 2.54 -7.84
CA ILE A 317 22.12 2.90 -9.21
C ILE A 317 23.03 3.95 -9.84
N LYS A 318 23.60 4.85 -9.02
CA LYS A 318 24.55 5.84 -9.48
C LYS A 318 25.85 5.18 -9.95
N GLU A 319 26.41 4.26 -9.18
CA GLU A 319 27.64 3.54 -9.54
C GLU A 319 27.48 2.77 -10.85
N LEU A 320 26.38 2.01 -11.01
CA LEU A 320 26.08 1.31 -12.26
C LEU A 320 25.93 2.26 -13.45
N ALA A 321 25.35 3.43 -13.25
CA ALA A 321 25.20 4.44 -14.30
C ALA A 321 26.54 5.10 -14.68
N GLU A 322 27.40 5.41 -13.71
CA GLU A 322 28.73 5.98 -13.94
C GLU A 322 29.68 4.98 -14.64
N GLN A 323 29.56 3.69 -14.30
CA GLN A 323 30.33 2.61 -14.94
C GLN A 323 29.77 2.20 -16.31
N GLY A 324 28.61 2.72 -16.72
CA GLY A 324 27.94 2.33 -17.97
C GLY A 324 27.43 0.89 -17.96
N GLN A 325 27.20 0.32 -16.79
CA GLN A 325 26.74 -1.06 -16.58
C GLN A 325 25.23 -1.17 -16.32
N SER A 326 24.54 -0.05 -16.09
CA SER A 326 23.09 -0.06 -15.88
C SER A 326 22.32 -0.33 -17.18
N ARG A 327 21.48 -1.38 -17.18
CA ARG A 327 20.46 -1.64 -18.21
C ARG A 327 19.07 -1.13 -17.81
N LEU A 328 18.91 -0.57 -16.61
CA LEU A 328 17.61 -0.19 -16.07
C LEU A 328 17.01 0.99 -16.85
N LEU A 329 15.87 0.76 -17.48
CA LEU A 329 15.11 1.75 -18.25
C LEU A 329 13.89 2.26 -17.50
N GLY A 330 13.35 1.49 -16.56
CA GLY A 330 12.18 1.97 -15.80
C GLY A 330 11.76 1.12 -14.60
N VAL A 331 11.00 1.76 -13.72
CA VAL A 331 10.45 1.19 -12.49
C VAL A 331 8.96 1.51 -12.39
N SER A 332 8.16 0.46 -12.21
CA SER A 332 6.79 0.53 -11.72
C SER A 332 6.79 0.26 -10.22
N ASP A 333 6.75 1.29 -9.39
CA ASP A 333 6.75 1.14 -7.93
C ASP A 333 5.33 1.16 -7.35
N VAL A 334 4.76 -0.05 -7.19
CA VAL A 334 3.42 -0.24 -6.59
C VAL A 334 3.50 -0.17 -5.06
N SER A 335 4.65 -0.47 -4.46
CA SER A 335 4.89 -0.29 -3.03
C SER A 335 4.84 1.19 -2.66
N CYS A 336 5.42 2.04 -3.53
CA CYS A 336 5.22 3.49 -3.53
C CYS A 336 5.53 4.15 -2.17
N ASP A 337 6.64 3.74 -1.56
CA ASP A 337 7.12 4.25 -0.27
C ASP A 337 8.21 5.30 -0.49
N PHE A 338 7.98 6.55 -0.08
CA PHE A 338 8.95 7.64 -0.26
C PHE A 338 10.30 7.27 0.36
N GLU A 339 11.36 7.26 -0.46
CA GLU A 339 12.68 6.74 -0.07
C GLU A 339 12.58 5.39 0.65
N GLY A 340 11.80 4.47 0.10
CA GLY A 340 11.50 3.15 0.66
C GLY A 340 12.45 2.05 0.16
N SER A 341 11.91 0.90 -0.23
CA SER A 341 12.73 -0.20 -0.78
C SER A 341 13.61 0.24 -1.95
N ILE A 342 13.13 1.17 -2.78
CA ILE A 342 13.89 1.84 -3.82
C ILE A 342 14.13 3.28 -3.35
N GLU A 343 15.37 3.62 -2.99
CA GLU A 343 15.70 4.87 -2.31
C GLU A 343 15.44 6.12 -3.16
N PHE A 344 15.58 6.00 -4.47
CA PHE A 344 15.40 7.11 -5.40
C PHE A 344 13.92 7.39 -5.77
N LEU A 345 12.96 6.78 -5.06
CA LEU A 345 11.59 7.29 -5.05
C LEU A 345 11.53 8.61 -4.26
N LYS A 346 11.68 9.74 -4.95
CA LYS A 346 11.64 11.08 -4.35
C LYS A 346 10.38 11.88 -4.71
N LYS A 347 9.45 11.30 -5.48
CA LYS A 347 8.22 11.96 -5.92
C LYS A 347 7.14 10.92 -6.21
N PHE A 348 5.90 11.21 -5.81
CA PHE A 348 4.73 10.44 -6.21
C PHE A 348 4.13 10.97 -7.52
N THR A 349 3.64 10.06 -8.35
CA THR A 349 2.91 10.35 -9.59
C THR A 349 1.41 10.43 -9.34
N THR A 350 0.67 11.03 -10.27
CA THR A 350 -0.81 11.06 -10.25
C THR A 350 -1.32 10.54 -11.60
N PRO A 351 -2.59 10.13 -11.74
CA PRO A 351 -3.08 9.72 -13.05
C PRO A 351 -3.04 10.86 -14.10
N ASP A 352 -3.04 12.12 -13.66
CA ASP A 352 -2.84 13.31 -14.51
C ASP A 352 -1.39 13.48 -14.98
N MET A 353 -0.42 13.13 -14.12
CA MET A 353 1.03 13.15 -14.39
C MET A 353 1.64 11.80 -13.97
N PRO A 354 1.40 10.72 -14.75
CA PRO A 354 1.62 9.34 -14.32
C PRO A 354 3.09 8.93 -14.31
N PHE A 355 3.98 9.71 -14.92
CA PHE A 355 5.37 9.36 -15.08
C PHE A 355 6.30 10.54 -14.83
N TYR A 356 7.52 10.23 -14.43
CA TYR A 356 8.67 11.12 -14.51
C TYR A 356 9.91 10.33 -14.91
N VAL A 357 11.00 11.01 -15.26
CA VAL A 357 12.31 10.41 -15.52
C VAL A 357 13.27 10.80 -14.39
N TYR A 358 13.86 9.79 -13.74
CA TYR A 358 14.94 9.98 -12.77
C TYR A 358 16.31 9.84 -13.44
N GLU A 359 17.22 10.77 -13.20
CA GLU A 359 18.60 10.71 -13.68
C GLU A 359 19.54 10.40 -12.50
N PRO A 360 20.15 9.19 -12.44
CA PRO A 360 20.83 8.70 -11.24
C PRO A 360 22.15 9.40 -10.92
N ILE A 361 22.87 9.95 -11.90
CA ILE A 361 24.17 10.60 -11.65
C ILE A 361 23.97 11.96 -10.99
N SER A 362 23.12 12.82 -11.55
CA SER A 362 22.79 14.13 -10.99
C SER A 362 21.68 14.10 -9.94
N LYS A 363 21.02 12.94 -9.75
CA LYS A 363 19.88 12.73 -8.85
C LYS A 363 18.68 13.64 -9.15
N LYS A 364 18.51 14.05 -10.42
CA LYS A 364 17.43 14.96 -10.83
C LYS A 364 16.19 14.19 -11.25
N ILE A 365 15.03 14.76 -10.93
CA ILE A 365 13.72 14.33 -11.45
C ILE A 365 13.33 15.29 -12.59
N HIS A 366 12.85 14.70 -13.68
CA HIS A 366 12.33 15.40 -14.85
C HIS A 366 10.89 14.97 -15.10
N ASP A 367 9.98 15.95 -15.16
CA ASP A 367 8.56 15.68 -15.40
C ASP A 367 8.22 15.43 -16.88
N ASP A 368 9.19 15.64 -17.77
CA ASP A 368 9.13 15.24 -19.17
C ASP A 368 9.73 13.85 -19.39
N LEU A 369 9.31 13.19 -20.47
CA LEU A 369 9.80 11.86 -20.85
C LEU A 369 11.01 11.90 -21.80
N PHE A 370 11.65 13.05 -22.03
CA PHE A 370 12.74 13.13 -23.00
C PHE A 370 13.88 12.16 -22.67
N TYR A 371 14.46 11.57 -23.72
CA TYR A 371 15.53 10.61 -23.53
C TYR A 371 16.75 11.26 -22.88
N ARG A 372 17.28 10.56 -21.87
CA ARG A 372 18.53 10.86 -21.18
C ARG A 372 19.33 9.56 -21.10
N LYS A 373 20.64 9.61 -21.32
CA LYS A 373 21.49 8.42 -21.46
C LYS A 373 21.27 7.37 -20.36
N ASN A 374 21.08 7.81 -19.12
CA ASN A 374 20.83 6.98 -17.93
C ASN A 374 19.45 7.26 -17.30
N GLY A 375 18.53 7.88 -18.04
CA GLY A 375 17.21 8.22 -17.53
C GLY A 375 16.37 6.97 -17.27
N ILE A 376 15.75 6.92 -16.08
CA ILE A 376 14.90 5.82 -15.64
C ILE A 376 13.47 6.34 -15.59
N LEU A 377 12.58 5.77 -16.43
CA LEU A 377 11.15 6.02 -16.36
C LEU A 377 10.60 5.53 -15.01
N TYR A 378 9.80 6.33 -14.34
CA TYR A 378 9.29 5.99 -13.02
C TYR A 378 7.77 6.21 -12.93
N LEU A 379 7.07 5.20 -12.43
CA LEU A 379 5.66 5.24 -12.02
C LEU A 379 5.57 4.95 -10.51
N ALA A 380 4.88 5.80 -9.76
CA ALA A 380 4.72 5.66 -8.31
C ALA A 380 3.40 6.27 -7.82
N LEU A 381 2.31 5.53 -7.97
CA LEU A 381 0.96 5.98 -7.66
C LEU A 381 0.39 5.18 -6.48
N ASP A 382 0.04 5.86 -5.39
CA ASP A 382 -0.35 5.27 -4.10
C ASP A 382 -1.82 4.78 -4.04
N PHE A 383 -2.60 5.01 -5.09
CA PHE A 383 -4.00 4.56 -5.19
C PHE A 383 -4.37 3.94 -6.55
N LEU A 384 -3.41 3.27 -7.20
CA LEU A 384 -3.54 2.54 -8.48
C LEU A 384 -4.86 1.78 -8.73
N PRO A 385 -5.45 1.05 -7.75
CA PRO A 385 -6.71 0.36 -8.00
C PRO A 385 -7.88 1.26 -8.43
N CYS A 386 -7.80 2.59 -8.25
CA CYS A 386 -8.81 3.51 -8.75
C CYS A 386 -8.89 3.55 -10.29
N GLU A 387 -7.82 3.17 -10.98
CA GLU A 387 -7.75 3.19 -12.44
C GLU A 387 -8.48 2.02 -13.10
N LEU A 388 -8.75 0.94 -12.36
CA LEU A 388 -9.63 -0.15 -12.78
C LEU A 388 -10.88 -0.19 -11.91
N PRO A 389 -11.71 0.88 -11.88
CA PRO A 389 -12.70 1.04 -10.84
C PRO A 389 -13.83 0.02 -10.95
N TYR A 390 -14.16 -0.45 -12.15
CA TYR A 390 -15.20 -1.47 -12.37
C TYR A 390 -14.80 -2.78 -11.70
N ASP A 391 -13.69 -3.39 -12.14
CA ASP A 391 -13.25 -4.70 -11.65
C ASP A 391 -12.82 -4.65 -10.17
N ALA A 392 -12.16 -3.57 -9.75
CA ALA A 392 -11.79 -3.38 -8.35
C ALA A 392 -13.03 -3.34 -7.44
N SER A 393 -14.10 -2.64 -7.86
CA SER A 393 -15.35 -2.58 -7.10
C SER A 393 -16.09 -3.91 -7.11
N CYS A 394 -16.13 -4.62 -8.24
CA CYS A 394 -16.74 -5.95 -8.30
C CYS A 394 -16.06 -6.92 -7.33
N HIS A 395 -14.73 -6.97 -7.33
CA HIS A 395 -13.96 -7.81 -6.41
C HIS A 395 -14.18 -7.41 -4.96
N PHE A 396 -14.01 -6.13 -4.64
CA PHE A 396 -14.16 -5.62 -3.28
C PHE A 396 -15.56 -5.88 -2.72
N SER A 397 -16.58 -5.61 -3.54
CA SER A 397 -17.97 -5.84 -3.16
C SER A 397 -18.28 -7.33 -2.92
N SER A 398 -17.67 -8.23 -3.69
CA SER A 398 -17.84 -9.68 -3.51
C SER A 398 -17.27 -10.18 -2.17
N GLN A 399 -16.15 -9.59 -1.71
CA GLN A 399 -15.58 -9.89 -0.40
C GLN A 399 -16.46 -9.37 0.74
N LEU A 400 -17.02 -8.17 0.56
CA LEU A 400 -17.79 -7.49 1.59
C LEU A 400 -19.19 -8.09 1.81
N LEU A 401 -19.73 -8.75 0.78
CA LEU A 401 -21.11 -9.23 0.70
C LEU A 401 -21.57 -10.02 1.94
N ASN A 402 -20.67 -10.83 2.50
CA ASN A 402 -20.97 -11.72 3.63
C ASN A 402 -21.32 -10.97 4.92
N TRP A 403 -20.80 -9.76 5.11
CA TRP A 403 -20.92 -9.04 6.38
C TRP A 403 -21.90 -7.87 6.35
N ILE A 404 -22.29 -7.39 5.17
CA ILE A 404 -23.17 -6.21 5.05
C ILE A 404 -24.48 -6.38 5.82
N GLN A 405 -25.09 -7.56 5.72
CA GLN A 405 -26.31 -7.87 6.46
C GLN A 405 -26.07 -7.85 7.98
N ASN A 406 -25.05 -8.58 8.46
CA ASN A 406 -24.72 -8.65 9.88
C ASN A 406 -24.46 -7.24 10.46
N ILE A 407 -23.70 -6.42 9.73
CA ILE A 407 -23.40 -5.04 10.16
C ILE A 407 -24.66 -4.19 10.22
N ALA A 408 -25.49 -4.23 9.17
CA ALA A 408 -26.70 -3.41 9.11
C ALA A 408 -27.74 -3.79 10.17
N GLN A 409 -27.77 -5.06 10.59
CA GLN A 409 -28.67 -5.56 11.64
C GLN A 409 -28.10 -5.42 13.06
N SER A 410 -26.82 -5.09 13.19
CA SER A 410 -26.18 -4.96 14.50
C SER A 410 -26.67 -3.71 15.25
N ASP A 411 -26.80 -3.85 16.56
CA ASP A 411 -27.29 -2.81 17.45
C ASP A 411 -26.13 -1.86 17.82
N ILE A 412 -26.28 -0.57 17.54
CA ILE A 412 -25.27 0.45 17.84
C ILE A 412 -25.35 0.94 19.30
N ASP A 413 -26.51 0.78 19.95
CA ASP A 413 -26.77 1.22 21.32
C ASP A 413 -26.30 0.21 22.36
N LYS A 414 -26.06 -1.03 21.95
CA LYS A 414 -25.47 -2.05 22.82
C LYS A 414 -23.95 -1.93 22.93
N PRO A 415 -23.36 -2.38 24.05
CA PRO A 415 -21.91 -2.58 24.13
C PRO A 415 -21.41 -3.41 22.94
N LEU A 416 -20.20 -3.13 22.44
CA LEU A 416 -19.66 -3.75 21.23
C LEU A 416 -19.76 -5.29 21.26
N GLU A 417 -19.50 -5.92 22.40
CA GLU A 417 -19.57 -7.38 22.53
C GLU A 417 -20.97 -7.96 22.39
N GLN A 418 -21.99 -7.17 22.69
CA GLN A 418 -23.41 -7.52 22.65
C GLN A 418 -24.12 -6.91 21.42
N SER A 419 -23.39 -6.25 20.53
CA SER A 419 -23.92 -5.59 19.33
C SER A 419 -24.49 -6.56 18.29
N GLY A 420 -24.10 -7.84 18.34
CA GLY A 420 -24.44 -8.85 17.34
C GLY A 420 -23.53 -8.87 16.11
N LEU A 421 -22.48 -8.04 16.08
CA LEU A 421 -21.45 -8.09 15.04
C LEU A 421 -20.67 -9.41 15.11
N GLU A 422 -20.30 -9.94 13.95
CA GLU A 422 -19.34 -11.04 13.83
C GLU A 422 -17.95 -10.64 14.32
N ASP A 423 -17.16 -11.61 14.80
CA ASP A 423 -15.87 -11.34 15.45
C ASP A 423 -14.86 -10.64 14.54
N CYS A 424 -14.78 -11.04 13.28
CA CYS A 424 -13.89 -10.38 12.30
C CYS A 424 -14.26 -8.89 12.09
N ILE A 425 -15.55 -8.56 12.23
CA ILE A 425 -16.03 -7.18 12.14
C ILE A 425 -15.85 -6.43 13.45
N LYS A 426 -16.11 -7.05 14.61
CA LYS A 426 -15.82 -6.47 15.93
C LYS A 426 -14.36 -6.03 16.03
N LYS A 427 -13.42 -6.85 15.55
CA LYS A 427 -11.99 -6.52 15.47
C LYS A 427 -11.73 -5.24 14.65
N ALA A 428 -12.53 -4.99 13.62
CA ALA A 428 -12.41 -3.84 12.74
C ALA A 428 -13.07 -2.55 13.25
N VAL A 429 -13.81 -2.60 14.37
CA VAL A 429 -14.48 -1.42 14.94
C VAL A 429 -13.47 -0.53 15.65
N ILE A 430 -13.17 0.62 15.05
CA ILE A 430 -12.24 1.63 15.57
C ILE A 430 -12.86 2.44 16.70
N THR A 431 -14.10 2.90 16.48
CA THR A 431 -14.85 3.73 17.43
C THR A 431 -16.21 3.12 17.72
N HIS A 432 -16.70 3.28 18.94
CA HIS A 432 -18.04 2.87 19.35
C HIS A 432 -18.52 3.79 20.48
N GLN A 433 -19.75 4.29 20.41
CA GLN A 433 -20.38 5.10 21.47
C GLN A 433 -19.54 6.30 21.94
N GLY A 434 -18.86 6.96 21.01
CA GLY A 434 -18.07 8.16 21.29
C GLY A 434 -16.68 7.91 21.85
N GLU A 435 -16.26 6.65 21.97
CA GLU A 435 -14.91 6.28 22.40
C GLU A 435 -14.18 5.45 21.34
N LEU A 436 -12.85 5.46 21.40
CA LEU A 436 -12.05 4.43 20.76
C LEU A 436 -12.30 3.10 21.46
N THR A 437 -12.56 2.04 20.69
CA THR A 437 -12.67 0.70 21.26
C THR A 437 -11.32 0.28 21.86
N TYR A 438 -11.34 -0.66 22.81
CA TYR A 438 -10.16 -1.02 23.60
C TYR A 438 -8.89 -1.22 22.76
N LYS A 439 -9.00 -1.93 21.62
CA LYS A 439 -7.89 -2.23 20.70
C LYS A 439 -7.28 -1.01 20.03
N TYR A 440 -7.99 0.11 19.94
CA TYR A 440 -7.55 1.31 19.24
C TYR A 440 -7.28 2.49 20.16
N ARG A 441 -7.44 2.36 21.49
CA ARG A 441 -7.14 3.42 22.47
C ARG A 441 -5.71 3.93 22.38
N TYR A 442 -4.80 3.16 21.81
CA TYR A 442 -3.43 3.57 21.54
C TYR A 442 -3.30 4.77 20.59
N ILE A 443 -4.31 5.04 19.74
CA ILE A 443 -4.28 6.16 18.80
C ILE A 443 -4.13 7.49 19.54
N HIS A 444 -4.76 7.66 20.72
CA HIS A 444 -4.57 8.86 21.54
C HIS A 444 -3.10 9.08 21.94
N LYS A 445 -2.42 7.98 22.32
CA LYS A 445 -1.02 8.01 22.74
C LYS A 445 -0.10 8.36 21.56
N LEU A 446 -0.30 7.69 20.43
CA LEU A 446 0.45 7.98 19.19
C LEU A 446 0.26 9.42 18.71
N ARG A 447 -0.98 9.91 18.73
CA ARG A 447 -1.28 11.26 18.30
C ARG A 447 -0.54 12.29 19.15
N LYS A 448 -0.55 12.13 20.47
CA LYS A 448 0.17 13.02 21.39
C LYS A 448 1.67 13.06 21.06
N ALA A 449 2.28 11.90 20.85
CA ALA A 449 3.69 11.82 20.49
C ALA A 449 3.99 12.46 19.11
N ASN A 450 3.13 12.26 18.11
CA ASN A 450 3.26 12.90 16.80
C ASN A 450 3.19 14.44 16.91
N GLU A 451 2.26 14.96 17.72
CA GLU A 451 2.11 16.40 17.95
C GLU A 451 3.32 17.01 18.67
N GLU A 452 3.93 16.30 19.60
CA GLU A 452 5.15 16.71 20.29
C GLU A 452 6.36 16.77 19.34
N VAL A 453 6.51 15.78 18.46
CA VAL A 453 7.54 15.79 17.40
C VAL A 453 7.36 16.99 16.48
N LEU A 454 6.15 17.23 15.98
CA LEU A 454 5.86 18.38 15.10
C LEU A 454 6.19 19.72 15.75
N LYS A 455 5.89 19.88 17.06
CA LYS A 455 6.27 21.09 17.81
C LYS A 455 7.79 21.27 17.86
N GLN A 456 8.53 20.20 18.15
CA GLN A 456 9.99 20.23 18.19
C GLN A 456 10.61 20.54 16.82
N GLU A 457 10.06 19.98 15.73
CA GLU A 457 10.53 20.27 14.37
C GLU A 457 10.30 21.73 13.96
N ASN A 458 9.15 22.32 14.31
CA ASN A 458 8.86 23.72 14.02
C ASN A 458 9.77 24.67 14.82
N LEU A 459 10.12 24.30 16.06
CA LEU A 459 11.14 24.99 16.86
C LEU A 459 12.52 24.91 16.20
N MET A 460 12.94 23.73 15.70
CA MET A 460 14.23 23.55 15.03
C MET A 460 14.31 24.24 13.66
N LYS A 461 13.23 24.28 12.87
CA LYS A 461 13.20 24.97 11.55
C LYS A 461 13.43 26.49 11.65
N SER A 462 13.26 27.07 12.83
CA SER A 462 13.58 28.49 13.10
C SER A 462 15.09 28.77 13.27
N GLN A 463 15.93 27.74 13.35
CA GLN A 463 17.39 27.84 13.45
C GLN A 463 18.03 27.13 12.25
N LYS A 464 18.92 27.83 11.52
CA LYS A 464 19.49 27.36 10.23
C LYS A 464 20.21 26.00 10.34
N LEU A 465 20.07 25.24 9.24
CA LEU A 465 20.54 23.88 8.99
C LEU A 465 22.08 23.73 9.02
N GLY A 466 22.56 22.70 9.72
CA GLY A 466 23.91 22.15 9.58
C GLY A 466 23.82 20.63 9.39
N GLU A 467 24.59 20.11 8.43
CA GLU A 467 24.71 18.70 8.02
C GLU A 467 24.80 17.74 9.21
N ARG A 468 24.11 16.59 9.16
CA ARG A 468 24.41 15.46 10.06
C ARG A 468 24.18 14.11 9.40
N VAL A 469 25.18 13.25 9.60
CA VAL A 469 25.12 11.80 9.42
C VAL A 469 23.94 11.25 10.21
N ILE A 470 22.99 10.61 9.52
CA ILE A 470 21.79 10.05 10.13
C ILE A 470 22.12 8.62 10.56
N SER A 471 22.23 8.36 11.87
CA SER A 471 22.19 6.99 12.39
C SER A 471 20.74 6.51 12.41
N PHE A 472 20.47 5.27 12.03
CA PHE A 472 19.12 4.70 12.01
C PHE A 472 19.08 3.45 12.88
N GLN A 473 18.03 3.27 13.67
CA GLN A 473 17.79 2.03 14.41
C GLN A 473 16.30 1.68 14.36
N SER A 474 15.95 0.42 14.13
CA SER A 474 14.58 -0.06 14.31
C SER A 474 14.47 -0.95 15.54
N LEU A 475 13.50 -0.65 16.39
CA LEU A 475 13.19 -1.40 17.60
C LEU A 475 11.86 -2.10 17.43
N LYS A 476 11.86 -3.42 17.57
CA LYS A 476 10.62 -4.19 17.76
C LYS A 476 10.44 -4.37 19.25
N ILE A 477 9.36 -3.82 19.78
CA ILE A 477 9.06 -3.79 21.20
C ILE A 477 7.79 -4.60 21.39
N GLU A 478 7.87 -5.66 22.19
CA GLU A 478 6.77 -6.58 22.48
C GLU A 478 6.47 -6.59 23.98
N GLY A 479 5.19 -6.59 24.33
CA GLY A 479 4.75 -6.69 25.72
C GLY A 479 3.39 -6.05 25.95
N HIS A 480 3.07 -5.75 27.21
CA HIS A 480 1.86 -5.00 27.59
C HIS A 480 2.05 -3.50 27.31
N LEU A 481 2.26 -3.16 26.05
CA LEU A 481 2.71 -1.83 25.62
C LEU A 481 1.75 -0.70 26.01
N PHE A 482 0.46 -1.02 26.07
CA PHE A 482 -0.58 -0.05 26.37
C PHE A 482 -0.82 0.07 27.88
N ASP A 483 -0.85 -1.05 28.60
CA ASP A 483 -1.09 -1.10 30.05
C ASP A 483 0.05 -0.46 30.83
N THR A 484 1.29 -0.72 30.41
CA THR A 484 2.51 -0.18 31.04
C THR A 484 2.84 1.26 30.63
N ASN A 485 2.06 1.81 29.69
CA ASN A 485 2.34 3.08 29.00
C ASN A 485 3.71 3.09 28.29
N ALA A 486 4.21 1.92 27.89
CA ALA A 486 5.52 1.72 27.27
C ALA A 486 5.77 2.67 26.11
N ILE A 487 4.83 2.72 25.14
CA ILE A 487 5.01 3.51 23.92
C ILE A 487 5.28 4.97 24.26
N ASN A 488 4.50 5.56 25.17
CA ASN A 488 4.72 6.95 25.57
C ASN A 488 6.07 7.15 26.24
N LYS A 489 6.41 6.33 27.23
CA LYS A 489 7.69 6.44 27.94
C LYS A 489 8.89 6.28 26.99
N ILE A 490 8.77 5.41 26.00
CA ILE A 490 9.80 5.20 24.97
C ILE A 490 9.91 6.41 24.04
N LEU A 491 8.77 6.97 23.62
CA LEU A 491 8.75 8.17 22.79
C LEU A 491 9.22 9.42 23.57
N ASP A 492 8.95 9.51 24.87
CA ASP A 492 9.44 10.56 25.78
C ASP A 492 10.98 10.52 25.85
N ILE A 493 11.58 9.32 25.97
CA ILE A 493 13.03 9.15 25.88
C ILE A 493 13.54 9.67 24.53
N CYS A 494 12.92 9.24 23.43
CA CYS A 494 13.31 9.71 22.09
C CYS A 494 13.29 11.24 21.99
N GLN A 495 12.24 11.88 22.54
CA GLN A 495 12.10 13.33 22.57
C GLN A 495 13.15 14.02 23.45
N GLN A 496 13.41 13.50 24.65
CA GLN A 496 14.39 14.04 25.60
C GLN A 496 15.77 14.21 24.94
N TYR A 497 16.15 13.23 24.13
CA TYR A 497 17.45 13.21 23.43
C TYR A 497 17.39 13.76 22.00
N LYS A 498 16.26 14.35 21.59
CA LYS A 498 16.03 14.93 20.25
C LYS A 498 16.23 13.92 19.12
N MET A 499 15.84 12.67 19.36
CA MET A 499 15.83 11.59 18.39
C MET A 499 14.63 11.75 17.46
N LYS A 500 14.84 11.78 16.14
CA LYS A 500 13.73 11.69 15.19
C LYS A 500 13.20 10.27 15.22
N PHE A 501 11.89 10.08 15.06
CA PHE A 501 11.34 8.74 15.02
C PHE A 501 10.11 8.62 14.12
N HIS A 502 9.83 7.39 13.68
CA HIS A 502 8.66 7.01 12.91
C HIS A 502 8.10 5.69 13.46
N VAL A 503 6.78 5.62 13.64
CA VAL A 503 6.13 4.38 14.07
C VAL A 503 5.71 3.60 12.84
N ALA A 504 6.44 2.54 12.53
CA ALA A 504 6.24 1.77 11.29
C ALA A 504 5.02 0.86 11.38
N GLU A 505 4.87 0.20 12.53
CA GLU A 505 3.85 -0.81 12.74
C GLU A 505 3.40 -0.83 14.20
N ILE A 506 2.10 -1.00 14.42
CA ILE A 506 1.51 -1.32 15.72
C ILE A 506 0.47 -2.40 15.52
N ASN A 507 0.62 -3.49 16.28
CA ASN A 507 -0.42 -4.48 16.46
C ASN A 507 -0.73 -4.60 17.94
N ALA A 508 -1.99 -4.33 18.31
CA ALA A 508 -2.43 -4.51 19.67
C ALA A 508 -2.73 -5.97 20.00
N GLY A 509 -2.31 -6.42 21.18
CA GLY A 509 -2.72 -7.69 21.76
C GLY A 509 -4.24 -7.72 21.89
N GLN A 510 -4.86 -8.87 21.60
CA GLN A 510 -6.32 -8.96 21.49
C GLN A 510 -7.00 -9.38 22.81
N THR A 511 -6.21 -9.79 23.81
CA THR A 511 -6.63 -10.20 25.17
C THR A 511 -5.55 -9.82 26.19
N ASP A 512 -5.88 -9.88 27.49
CA ASP A 512 -4.94 -9.62 28.60
C ASP A 512 -3.74 -10.58 28.62
N GLU A 513 -3.82 -11.70 27.89
CA GLU A 513 -2.76 -12.71 27.79
C GLU A 513 -1.89 -12.52 26.53
N GLN A 514 -2.32 -11.69 25.58
CA GLN A 514 -1.60 -11.45 24.33
C GLN A 514 -0.77 -10.17 24.39
N THR A 515 0.50 -10.28 24.01
CA THR A 515 1.39 -9.12 23.92
C THR A 515 1.06 -8.26 22.70
N SER A 516 1.23 -6.96 22.85
CA SER A 516 1.18 -6.00 21.75
C SER A 516 2.57 -5.86 21.14
N ASN A 517 2.65 -5.54 19.85
CA ASN A 517 3.89 -5.20 19.17
C ASN A 517 3.89 -3.74 18.69
N PHE A 518 5.08 -3.15 18.70
CA PHE A 518 5.33 -1.78 18.30
C PHE A 518 6.69 -1.73 17.61
N ILE A 519 6.70 -1.28 16.36
CA ILE A 519 7.91 -1.10 15.57
C ILE A 519 8.21 0.39 15.51
N LEU A 520 9.25 0.78 16.25
CA LEU A 520 9.74 2.15 16.32
C LEU A 520 11.02 2.30 15.51
N GLN A 521 11.01 3.21 14.56
CA GLN A 521 12.17 3.57 13.75
C GLN A 521 12.75 4.87 14.30
N LEU A 522 14.00 4.86 14.72
CA LEU A 522 14.75 5.99 15.27
C LEU A 522 15.75 6.52 14.23
N PHE A 523 15.93 7.84 14.19
CA PHE A 523 16.86 8.54 13.33
C PHE A 523 17.66 9.52 14.18
N GLY A 524 18.91 9.16 14.46
CA GLY A 524 19.83 9.91 15.28
C GLY A 524 20.72 10.79 14.42
N SER A 525 21.24 11.83 15.06
CA SER A 525 22.09 12.81 14.39
C SER A 525 23.60 12.48 14.51
N ASN A 526 23.93 11.47 15.33
CA ASN A 526 25.22 10.80 15.44
C ASN A 526 25.05 9.45 16.16
N LYS A 527 26.08 8.61 16.18
CA LYS A 527 26.02 7.27 16.80
C LYS A 527 25.94 7.30 18.33
N GLU A 528 26.64 8.23 18.98
CA GLU A 528 26.64 8.34 20.45
C GLU A 528 25.24 8.63 21.00
N ASN A 529 24.52 9.59 20.40
CA ASN A 529 23.15 9.92 20.79
C ASN A 529 22.19 8.73 20.59
N MET A 530 22.38 7.95 19.53
CA MET A 530 21.61 6.71 19.32
C MET A 530 21.85 5.71 20.45
N ILE A 531 23.11 5.45 20.81
CA ILE A 531 23.45 4.50 21.88
C ILE A 531 22.79 4.89 23.20
N PHE A 532 22.87 6.16 23.60
CA PHE A 532 22.23 6.64 24.83
C PHE A 532 20.72 6.44 24.84
N VAL A 533 20.04 6.75 23.73
CA VAL A 533 18.59 6.57 23.61
C VAL A 533 18.21 5.09 23.70
N LEU A 534 19.01 4.21 23.07
CA LEU A 534 18.78 2.78 23.12
C LEU A 534 18.97 2.21 24.52
N GLU A 535 20.01 2.61 25.24
CA GLU A 535 20.24 2.19 26.63
C GLU A 535 19.08 2.61 27.53
N GLU A 536 18.59 3.84 27.39
CA GLU A 536 17.44 4.32 28.18
C GLU A 536 16.15 3.55 27.85
N ILE A 537 15.91 3.27 26.56
CA ILE A 537 14.76 2.46 26.14
C ILE A 537 14.88 1.02 26.64
N GLU A 538 16.07 0.43 26.66
CA GLU A 538 16.32 -0.90 27.24
C GLU A 538 16.12 -0.94 28.75
N ASN A 539 16.62 0.08 29.46
CA ASN A 539 16.46 0.20 30.90
C ASN A 539 14.98 0.29 31.24
N LEU A 540 14.24 1.12 30.51
CA LEU A 540 12.79 1.21 30.63
C LEU A 540 12.12 -0.14 30.33
N ALA A 541 12.47 -0.81 29.24
CA ALA A 541 11.89 -2.11 28.90
C ALA A 541 12.09 -3.16 29.99
N LYS A 542 13.28 -3.23 30.60
CA LYS A 542 13.53 -4.10 31.74
C LYS A 542 12.62 -3.77 32.93
N GLN A 543 12.40 -2.49 33.22
CA GLN A 543 11.55 -2.05 34.34
C GLN A 543 10.08 -2.43 34.17
N ILE A 544 9.56 -2.38 32.94
CA ILE A 544 8.15 -2.66 32.64
C ILE A 544 7.93 -3.96 31.88
N ASN A 545 8.90 -4.87 31.97
CA ASN A 545 8.85 -6.23 31.42
C ASN A 545 8.47 -6.28 29.93
N LEU A 546 9.10 -5.42 29.13
CA LEU A 546 9.01 -5.45 27.68
C LEU A 546 10.16 -6.24 27.10
N LYS A 547 9.86 -6.99 26.05
CA LYS A 547 10.88 -7.58 25.19
C LYS A 547 11.24 -6.57 24.12
N ILE A 548 12.52 -6.20 24.05
CA ILE A 548 13.06 -5.43 22.94
C ILE A 548 13.92 -6.37 22.12
N ASP A 549 13.57 -6.54 20.85
CA ASP A 549 14.47 -7.07 19.85
C ASP A 549 15.09 -5.86 19.14
N GLN A 550 16.35 -5.56 19.49
CA GLN A 550 17.14 -4.58 18.77
C GLN A 550 17.55 -5.19 17.45
N SER A 551 17.27 -4.48 16.36
CA SER A 551 17.82 -4.84 15.06
C SER A 551 18.87 -3.80 14.68
N ASN A 552 20.14 -4.18 14.85
CA ASN A 552 21.31 -3.34 14.54
C ASN A 552 21.50 -3.24 13.02
N TYR A 553 21.16 -2.11 12.40
CA TYR A 553 21.40 -1.87 10.95
C TYR A 553 22.68 -1.09 10.70
#